data_AF-A0A7W6M9H6-F1
#
_entry.id   AF-A0A7W6M9H6-F1
#
_cell.length_a   1.000
_cell.length_b   1.000
_cell.length_c   1.000
_cell.angle_alpha   90.00
_cell.angle_beta   90.00
_cell.angle_gamma   90.00
#
_symmetry.space_group_name_H-M   'P 1'
#
loop_
_entity.id
_entity.type
_entity.pdbx_description
1 polymer ?
#
loop_
_entity_poly.entity_id
_entity_poly.type
_entity_poly.pdbx_seq_one_letter_code
_entity_poly.pdbx_strand_id
1 'polypeptide(L)'
;MAKDSNRGRDLPRAPQYVKQKHEPDENAEARQRQIARAKKIDKIKKDLAKVVSKRGYDSLFGAAKIQTEKAIEKDRKVVETALAHNVPVHSKLLAEFGLEVEVSPQVPDDDGKSPF
;
A
#
# COMPACT_ATOMS: atom_id res chain seq x y z
N MET A 1 -3.74 -54.64 51.62
CA MET A 1 -3.66 -53.17 51.78
C MET A 1 -4.15 -52.51 50.49
N ALA A 2 -5.42 -52.10 50.45
CA ALA A 2 -5.99 -51.41 49.29
C ALA A 2 -5.69 -49.91 49.41
N LYS A 3 -5.03 -49.31 48.42
CA LYS A 3 -4.66 -47.89 48.41
C LYS A 3 -5.79 -47.08 47.75
N ASP A 4 -6.31 -46.11 48.48
CA ASP A 4 -7.34 -45.15 48.07
C ASP A 4 -6.93 -44.35 46.82
N SER A 5 -7.53 -44.69 45.69
CA SER A 5 -7.30 -44.07 44.37
C SER A 5 -8.23 -42.89 44.06
N ASN A 6 -8.87 -42.29 45.06
CA ASN A 6 -9.90 -41.24 44.87
C ASN A 6 -9.48 -39.81 45.25
N ARG A 7 -8.17 -39.49 45.31
CA ARG A 7 -7.71 -38.12 45.63
C ARG A 7 -7.62 -37.16 44.42
N GLY A 8 -8.05 -37.58 43.24
CA GLY A 8 -7.92 -36.80 42.00
C GLY A 8 -9.19 -36.09 41.52
N ARG A 9 -10.32 -36.17 42.25
CA ARG A 9 -11.64 -35.70 41.75
C ARG A 9 -12.18 -34.42 42.38
N ASP A 10 -11.48 -33.82 43.34
CA ASP A 10 -11.91 -32.58 44.02
C ASP A 10 -11.07 -31.36 43.62
N LEU A 11 -10.70 -31.25 42.34
CA LEU A 11 -10.23 -29.97 41.83
C LEU A 11 -11.46 -29.09 41.53
N PRO A 12 -11.53 -27.85 42.05
CA PRO A 12 -12.64 -26.95 41.75
C PRO A 12 -12.72 -26.77 40.24
N ARG A 13 -13.92 -27.01 39.68
CA ARG A 13 -14.18 -26.83 38.26
C ARG A 13 -13.80 -25.40 37.88
N ALA A 14 -12.84 -25.25 36.96
CA ALA A 14 -12.35 -23.94 36.55
C ALA A 14 -13.54 -23.02 36.20
N PRO A 15 -13.50 -21.74 36.60
CA PRO A 15 -14.59 -20.82 36.34
C PRO A 15 -14.88 -20.79 34.84
N GLN A 16 -16.13 -21.08 34.47
CA GLN A 16 -16.57 -20.93 33.09
C GLN A 16 -16.60 -19.44 32.78
N TYR A 17 -15.58 -18.95 32.09
CA TYR A 17 -15.60 -17.61 31.53
C TYR A 17 -16.78 -17.51 30.58
N VAL A 18 -17.79 -16.73 30.96
CA VAL A 18 -18.90 -16.38 30.07
C VAL A 18 -18.29 -15.63 28.90
N LYS A 19 -18.37 -16.22 27.69
CA LYS A 19 -17.94 -15.55 26.46
C LYS A 19 -18.75 -14.25 26.36
N GLN A 20 -18.11 -13.12 26.66
CA GLN A 20 -18.70 -11.81 26.45
C GLN A 20 -19.09 -11.74 24.98
N LYS A 21 -20.37 -11.43 24.71
CA LYS A 21 -20.85 -11.25 23.35
C LYS A 21 -20.15 -10.02 22.79
N HIS A 22 -19.27 -10.24 21.81
CA HIS A 22 -18.57 -9.18 21.12
C HIS A 22 -19.62 -8.35 20.37
N GLU A 23 -19.82 -7.10 20.77
CA GLU A 23 -20.64 -6.18 19.99
C GLU A 23 -19.94 -5.94 18.63
N PRO A 24 -20.69 -5.89 17.52
CA PRO A 24 -20.11 -5.59 16.22
C PRO A 24 -19.57 -4.15 16.25
N ASP A 25 -18.24 -4.02 16.21
CA ASP A 25 -17.56 -2.73 16.13
C ASP A 25 -17.97 -2.07 14.79
N GLU A 26 -18.83 -1.06 14.82
CA GLU A 26 -19.35 -0.37 13.62
C GLU A 26 -18.21 0.22 12.77
N ASN A 27 -17.05 0.45 13.38
CA ASN A 27 -15.83 0.88 12.69
C ASN A 27 -15.03 -0.27 12.04
N ALA A 28 -15.41 -1.54 12.26
CA ALA A 28 -14.71 -2.69 11.70
C ALA A 28 -14.75 -2.68 10.17
N GLU A 29 -15.88 -2.30 9.56
CA GLU A 29 -15.98 -2.19 8.11
C GLU A 29 -15.09 -1.06 7.56
N ALA A 30 -15.11 0.11 8.20
CA ALA A 30 -14.27 1.24 7.80
C ALA A 30 -12.78 0.89 7.91
N ARG A 31 -12.37 0.23 8.99
CA ARG A 31 -11.00 -0.28 9.18
C ARG A 31 -10.63 -1.32 8.12
N GLN A 32 -11.51 -2.27 7.81
CA GLN A 32 -11.27 -3.28 6.76
C GLN A 32 -11.12 -2.63 5.37
N ARG A 33 -11.92 -1.61 5.05
CA ARG A 33 -11.79 -0.84 3.79
C ARG A 33 -10.45 -0.11 3.71
N GLN A 34 -9.98 0.49 4.80
CA GLN A 34 -8.66 1.13 4.86
C GLN A 34 -7.52 0.13 4.66
N ILE A 35 -7.58 -1.04 5.34
CA ILE A 35 -6.60 -2.12 5.17
C ILE A 35 -6.58 -2.62 3.73
N ALA A 36 -7.75 -2.81 3.11
CA ALA A 36 -7.85 -3.22 1.72
C ALA A 36 -7.25 -2.17 0.76
N ARG A 37 -7.48 -0.87 1.02
CA ARG A 37 -6.87 0.22 0.26
C ARG A 37 -5.35 0.22 0.39
N ALA A 38 -4.82 0.07 1.60
CA ALA A 38 -3.38 0.01 1.84
C ALA A 38 -2.73 -1.16 1.08
N LYS A 39 -3.31 -2.36 1.14
CA LYS A 39 -2.84 -3.53 0.38
C LYS A 39 -2.82 -3.30 -1.13
N LYS A 40 -3.83 -2.60 -1.67
CA LYS A 40 -3.87 -2.22 -3.09
C LYS A 40 -2.73 -1.25 -3.44
N ILE A 41 -2.49 -0.23 -2.62
CA ILE A 41 -1.40 0.73 -2.80
C ILE A 41 -0.04 0.01 -2.78
N ASP A 42 0.17 -0.90 -1.83
CA ASP A 42 1.43 -1.66 -1.73
C ASP A 42 1.67 -2.53 -2.97
N LYS A 43 0.60 -3.12 -3.53
CA LYS A 43 0.71 -3.87 -4.79
C LYS A 43 1.14 -2.97 -5.94
N ILE A 44 0.53 -1.79 -6.08
CA ILE A 44 0.86 -0.82 -7.11
C ILE A 44 2.32 -0.36 -6.97
N LYS A 45 2.78 -0.05 -5.75
CA LYS A 45 4.17 0.31 -5.47
C LYS A 45 5.15 -0.78 -5.92
N LYS A 46 4.84 -2.06 -5.62
CA LYS A 46 5.69 -3.20 -6.02
C LYS A 46 5.75 -3.35 -7.54
N ASP A 47 4.62 -3.20 -8.23
CA ASP A 47 4.58 -3.34 -9.68
C ASP A 47 5.30 -2.16 -10.37
N LEU A 48 5.13 -0.94 -9.85
CA LEU A 48 5.87 0.24 -10.30
C LEU A 48 7.38 0.08 -10.11
N ALA A 49 7.84 -0.41 -8.95
CA ALA A 49 9.26 -0.65 -8.68
C ALA A 49 9.86 -1.67 -9.66
N LYS A 50 9.11 -2.69 -10.07
CA LYS A 50 9.56 -3.63 -11.12
C LYS A 50 9.72 -2.93 -12.46
N VAL A 51 8.82 -2.01 -12.83
CA VAL A 51 8.93 -1.25 -14.08
C VAL A 51 10.19 -0.37 -14.04
N VAL A 52 10.40 0.39 -12.97
CA VAL A 52 11.59 1.23 -12.76
C VAL A 52 12.87 0.39 -12.84
N SER A 53 12.91 -0.73 -12.14
CA SER A 53 14.06 -1.64 -12.12
C SER A 53 14.34 -2.26 -13.49
N LYS A 54 13.30 -2.67 -14.23
CA LYS A 54 13.44 -3.22 -15.60
C LYS A 54 14.04 -2.21 -16.57
N ARG A 55 13.68 -0.93 -16.41
CA ARG A 55 14.20 0.19 -17.22
C ARG A 55 15.59 0.62 -16.79
N GLY A 56 15.99 0.26 -15.57
CA GLY A 56 17.31 0.56 -15.02
C GLY A 56 17.50 2.05 -14.72
N TYR A 57 16.43 2.80 -14.41
CA TYR A 57 16.59 4.23 -14.08
C TYR A 57 17.43 4.48 -12.83
N ASP A 58 17.41 3.53 -11.89
CA ASP A 58 18.21 3.55 -10.66
C ASP A 58 19.60 2.92 -10.86
N SER A 59 19.89 2.37 -12.05
CA SER A 59 21.18 1.74 -12.37
C SER A 59 22.07 2.71 -13.13
N LEU A 60 23.34 2.81 -12.72
CA LEU A 60 24.37 3.55 -13.48
C LEU A 60 24.65 2.91 -14.85
N PHE A 61 24.42 1.59 -14.96
CA PHE A 61 24.53 0.83 -16.20
C PHE A 61 23.12 0.61 -16.73
N GLY A 62 22.71 1.46 -17.69
CA GLY A 62 21.37 1.40 -18.26
C GLY A 62 21.07 0.04 -18.88
N ALA A 63 19.93 -0.54 -18.53
CA ALA A 63 19.45 -1.78 -19.14
C ALA A 63 18.42 -1.43 -20.22
N ALA A 64 18.87 -1.00 -21.40
CA ALA A 64 18.01 -0.82 -22.55
C ALA A 64 17.57 -2.20 -23.07
N LYS A 65 16.46 -2.72 -22.54
CA LYS A 65 15.84 -3.95 -23.05
C LYS A 65 14.76 -3.58 -24.06
N ILE A 66 14.81 -4.21 -25.23
CA ILE A 66 13.76 -4.13 -26.25
C ILE A 66 12.48 -4.67 -25.62
N GLN A 67 11.47 -3.81 -25.50
CA GLN A 67 10.14 -4.20 -25.03
C GLN A 67 9.20 -4.36 -26.22
N THR A 68 8.27 -5.30 -26.10
CA THR A 68 7.16 -5.42 -27.05
C THR A 68 6.11 -4.34 -26.76
N GLU A 69 5.35 -3.92 -27.76
CA GLU A 69 4.27 -2.93 -27.61
C GLU A 69 3.28 -3.31 -26.49
N LYS A 70 2.97 -4.60 -26.38
CA LYS A 70 2.11 -5.14 -25.30
C LYS A 70 2.71 -4.96 -23.90
N ALA A 71 4.03 -4.96 -23.77
CA ALA A 71 4.69 -4.71 -22.48
C ALA A 71 4.66 -3.22 -22.14
N ILE A 72 4.87 -2.35 -23.13
CA ILE A 72 4.78 -0.90 -22.98
C ILE A 72 3.37 -0.49 -22.54
N GLU A 73 2.33 -1.07 -23.14
CA GLU A 73 0.93 -0.78 -22.76
C GLU A 73 0.62 -1.22 -21.31
N LYS A 74 1.18 -2.35 -20.86
CA LYS A 74 1.05 -2.80 -19.47
C LYS A 74 1.77 -1.87 -18.51
N ASP A 75 2.99 -1.46 -18.85
CA ASP A 75 3.79 -0.54 -18.04
C ASP A 75 3.06 0.82 -17.92
N ARG A 76 2.49 1.33 -19.02
CA ARG A 76 1.65 2.54 -19.02
C ARG A 76 0.45 2.42 -18.08
N LYS A 77 -0.31 1.32 -18.14
CA LYS A 77 -1.45 1.09 -17.23
C LYS A 77 -1.03 1.08 -15.76
N VAL A 78 0.15 0.52 -15.44
CA VAL A 78 0.69 0.55 -14.08
C VAL A 78 0.99 1.99 -13.65
N VAL A 79 1.55 2.82 -14.53
CA VAL A 79 1.81 4.23 -14.24
C VAL A 79 0.51 5.02 -14.05
N GLU A 80 -0.48 4.85 -14.93
CA GLU A 80 -1.80 5.51 -14.80
C GLU A 80 -2.52 5.12 -13.49
N THR A 81 -2.46 3.85 -13.11
CA THR A 81 -3.03 3.40 -11.82
C THR A 81 -2.26 3.93 -10.62
N ALA A 82 -0.94 4.08 -10.70
CA ALA A 82 -0.15 4.73 -9.67
C ALA A 82 -0.55 6.18 -9.47
N LEU A 83 -0.72 6.93 -10.57
CA LEU A 83 -1.19 8.32 -10.53
C LEU A 83 -2.60 8.43 -9.92
N ALA A 84 -3.54 7.57 -10.35
CA ALA A 84 -4.90 7.54 -9.81
C ALA A 84 -4.95 7.28 -8.29
N HIS A 85 -3.94 6.60 -7.74
CA HIS A 85 -3.83 6.29 -6.32
C HIS A 85 -2.87 7.21 -5.56
N ASN A 86 -2.40 8.31 -6.17
CA ASN A 86 -1.42 9.25 -5.60
C ASN A 86 -0.13 8.56 -5.13
N VAL A 87 0.30 7.52 -5.85
CA VAL A 87 1.58 6.87 -5.61
C VAL A 87 2.65 7.63 -6.41
N PRO A 88 3.77 8.03 -5.78
CA PRO A 88 4.83 8.75 -6.48
C PRO A 88 5.43 7.89 -7.59
N VAL A 89 5.56 8.48 -8.78
CA VAL A 89 6.11 7.85 -9.98
C VAL A 89 7.47 8.49 -10.31
N HIS A 90 8.38 7.69 -10.84
CA HIS A 90 9.69 8.17 -11.28
C HIS A 90 9.54 9.17 -12.45
N SER A 91 10.22 10.32 -12.40
CA SER A 91 10.11 11.40 -13.40
C SER A 91 10.38 10.91 -14.84
N LYS A 92 11.43 10.11 -15.04
CA LYS A 92 11.74 9.47 -16.33
C LYS A 92 10.60 8.62 -16.90
N LEU A 93 9.82 7.92 -16.06
CA LEU A 93 8.65 7.16 -16.52
C LEU A 93 7.52 8.10 -16.95
N LEU A 94 7.32 9.21 -16.23
CA LEU A 94 6.32 10.21 -16.60
C LEU A 94 6.65 10.83 -17.96
N ALA A 95 7.92 11.21 -18.16
CA ALA A 95 8.40 11.74 -19.44
C ALA A 95 8.25 10.72 -20.58
N GLU A 96 8.61 9.45 -20.37
CA GLU A 96 8.48 8.40 -21.40
C GLU A 96 7.04 8.18 -21.89
N PHE A 97 6.06 8.36 -21.01
CA PHE A 97 4.65 8.18 -21.35
C PHE A 97 3.92 9.49 -21.64
N GLY A 98 4.61 10.63 -21.63
CA GLY A 98 3.98 11.95 -21.79
C GLY A 98 2.93 12.24 -20.71
N LEU A 99 3.10 11.66 -19.52
CA LEU A 99 2.22 11.80 -18.35
C LEU A 99 2.77 12.85 -17.38
N GLU A 100 3.58 13.79 -17.87
CA GLU A 100 4.03 14.92 -17.07
C GLU A 100 2.80 15.66 -16.56
N VAL A 101 2.53 15.47 -15.27
CA VAL A 101 1.72 16.41 -14.51
C VAL A 101 2.56 17.69 -14.56
N GLU A 102 2.10 18.67 -15.33
CA GLU A 102 2.48 20.05 -15.08
C GLU A 102 2.20 20.29 -13.60
N VAL A 103 3.23 20.14 -12.77
CA VAL A 103 3.24 20.73 -11.45
C VAL A 103 3.34 22.21 -11.77
N SER A 104 2.23 22.84 -12.13
CA SER A 104 2.11 24.28 -12.03
C SER A 104 2.39 24.57 -10.56
N PRO A 105 3.53 25.20 -10.22
CA PRO A 105 3.55 25.87 -8.95
C PRO A 105 2.51 26.98 -9.13
N GLN A 106 1.31 26.82 -8.57
CA GLN A 106 0.50 27.98 -8.21
C GLN A 106 1.28 28.70 -7.13
N VAL A 107 2.32 29.40 -7.54
CA VAL A 107 2.79 30.59 -6.84
C VAL A 107 1.63 31.57 -7.04
N PRO A 108 0.90 31.98 -6.01
CA PRO A 108 0.22 33.26 -6.12
C PRO A 108 1.36 34.26 -6.35
N ASP A 109 1.43 34.82 -7.56
CA ASP A 109 2.12 36.07 -7.83
C ASP A 109 1.42 37.14 -6.98
N ASP A 110 1.71 37.16 -5.69
CA ASP A 110 1.29 38.22 -4.79
C ASP A 110 2.27 39.37 -5.00
N ASP A 111 1.89 40.19 -5.97
CA ASP A 111 2.45 41.49 -6.28
C ASP A 111 2.76 42.30 -5.01
N GLY A 112 4.05 42.48 -4.76
CA GLY A 112 4.59 43.77 -4.33
C GLY A 112 3.93 44.44 -3.13
N LYS A 113 4.02 43.83 -1.94
CA LYS A 113 3.94 44.62 -0.70
C LYS A 113 4.85 44.07 0.40
N SER A 114 6.09 44.53 0.39
CA SER A 114 6.88 44.65 1.61
C SER A 114 6.16 45.64 2.54
N PRO A 115 5.81 45.24 3.78
CA PRO A 115 5.49 46.19 4.82
C PRO A 115 6.65 46.17 5.81
N PHE A 116 7.56 47.13 5.65
CA PHE A 116 8.68 47.45 6.55
C PHE A 116 9.88 46.51 6.50
#